data_AF-A5DWA5-F1
#
_entry.id   AF-A5DWA5-F1
#
_cell.length_a   1.000
_cell.length_b   1.000
_cell.length_c   1.000
_cell.angle_alpha   90.00
_cell.angle_beta   90.00
_cell.angle_gamma   90.00
#
_symmetry.space_group_name_H-M   'P 1'
#
loop_
_entity.id
_entity.type
_entity.pdbx_description
1 polymer ?
#
loop_
_entity_poly.entity_id
_entity_poly.type
_entity_poly.pdbx_seq_one_letter_code
_entity_poly.pdbx_strand_id
1 'polypeptide(L)'
;MSSLTKGFKTLSAKAAAQLDQDLMSVGAFSIDQLMELAGLAVAKAVYREYPPSDSSNSSNSSTSPAQKILVLVGPGNNGGDGLVAARHLKTWGAYEPVIYYPKKSTHNQLYANLVKQLENLNVQEITTLDEIKSLLSHRGEVGVILDALFGFSFKPPIRDPFKDVISYLSQNHDTIPPIVSVDISLGLGRG
;
A
#
# COMPACT_ATOMS: atom_id res chain seq x y z
N MET A 1 40.44 6.88 10.83
CA MET A 1 39.01 7.19 11.05
C MET A 1 38.20 5.99 10.56
N SER A 2 37.64 5.20 11.48
CA SER A 2 36.85 4.01 11.15
C SER A 2 35.43 4.44 10.78
N SER A 3 35.04 4.20 9.53
CA SER A 3 33.68 4.39 9.03
C SER A 3 32.74 3.39 9.72
N LEU A 4 31.94 3.87 10.67
CA LEU A 4 30.84 3.10 11.25
C LEU A 4 29.68 3.04 10.24
N THR A 5 29.77 2.15 9.25
CA THR A 5 28.57 1.63 8.60
C THR A 5 27.90 0.69 9.59
N LYS A 6 27.11 1.26 10.53
CA LYS A 6 26.25 0.48 11.41
C LYS A 6 25.20 -0.17 10.51
N GLY A 7 25.35 -1.47 10.24
CA GLY A 7 24.37 -2.22 9.46
C GLY A 7 23.00 -2.18 10.15
N PHE A 8 21.94 -2.15 9.34
CA PHE A 8 20.58 -2.26 9.85
C PHE A 8 20.37 -3.64 10.50
N LYS A 9 19.71 -3.66 11.67
CA LYS A 9 19.31 -4.91 12.34
C LYS A 9 17.90 -5.27 11.91
N THR A 10 17.65 -6.56 11.70
CA THR A 10 16.31 -7.10 11.50
C THR A 10 15.66 -7.42 12.85
N LEU A 11 14.33 -7.34 12.92
CA LEU A 11 13.55 -7.71 14.09
C LEU A 11 12.76 -8.99 13.81
N SER A 12 12.55 -9.82 14.83
CA SER A 12 11.54 -10.88 14.76
C SER A 12 10.15 -10.26 14.88
N ALA A 13 9.11 -10.96 14.39
CA ALA A 13 7.72 -10.49 14.53
C ALA A 13 7.32 -10.21 16.00
N LYS A 14 7.84 -11.01 16.95
CA LYS A 14 7.64 -10.77 18.39
C LYS A 14 8.32 -9.48 18.86
N ALA A 15 9.54 -9.21 18.40
CA ALA A 15 10.26 -7.99 18.77
C ALA A 15 9.64 -6.74 18.13
N ALA A 16 9.16 -6.83 16.89
CA ALA A 16 8.40 -5.77 16.23
C ALA A 16 7.10 -5.45 16.99
N ALA A 17 6.33 -6.48 17.37
CA ALA A 17 5.12 -6.31 18.17
C ALA A 17 5.39 -5.63 19.53
N GLN A 18 6.50 -6.00 20.19
CA GLN A 18 6.89 -5.37 21.45
C GLN A 18 7.28 -3.91 21.26
N LEU A 19 8.03 -3.59 20.19
CA LEU A 19 8.41 -2.22 19.88
C LEU A 19 7.18 -1.34 19.63
N ASP A 20 6.20 -1.82 18.87
CA ASP A 20 4.93 -1.12 18.65
C ASP A 20 4.19 -0.86 19.97
N GLN A 21 4.15 -1.85 20.86
CA GLN A 21 3.56 -1.70 22.19
C GLN A 21 4.29 -0.65 23.03
N ASP A 22 5.63 -0.64 23.00
CA ASP A 22 6.45 0.31 23.75
C ASP A 22 6.29 1.74 23.23
N LEU A 23 6.20 1.93 21.89
CA LEU A 23 5.93 3.22 21.26
C LEU A 23 4.58 3.81 21.69
N MET A 24 3.54 2.98 21.74
CA MET A 24 2.20 3.43 22.10
C MET A 24 1.99 3.59 23.61
N SER A 25 2.76 2.89 24.43
CA SER A 25 2.69 2.98 25.89
C SER A 25 3.68 4.02 26.43
N VAL A 26 4.95 3.63 26.59
CA VAL A 26 6.00 4.48 27.15
C VAL A 26 6.27 5.69 26.26
N GLY A 27 6.23 5.50 24.94
CA GLY A 27 6.41 6.58 23.96
C GLY A 27 5.19 7.50 23.80
N ALA A 28 4.03 7.10 24.32
CA ALA A 28 2.76 7.82 24.23
C ALA A 28 2.34 8.25 22.81
N PHE A 29 2.86 7.59 21.77
CA PHE A 29 2.42 7.82 20.40
C PHE A 29 1.05 7.18 20.18
N SER A 30 0.16 7.89 19.53
CA SER A 30 -1.12 7.32 19.13
C SER A 30 -0.98 6.54 17.82
N ILE A 31 -1.86 5.55 17.62
CA ILE A 31 -1.82 4.68 16.44
C ILE A 31 -2.00 5.47 15.13
N ASP A 32 -2.83 6.50 15.13
CA ASP A 32 -3.04 7.39 13.99
C ASP A 32 -1.78 8.19 13.63
N GLN A 33 -0.99 8.65 14.62
CA GLN A 33 0.30 9.31 14.36
C GLN A 33 1.30 8.37 13.69
N LEU A 34 1.46 7.17 14.24
CA LEU A 34 2.39 6.18 13.71
C LEU A 34 1.98 5.75 12.28
N MET A 35 0.69 5.50 12.07
CA MET A 35 0.11 5.13 10.78
C MET A 35 0.24 6.23 9.74
N GLU A 36 0.03 7.49 10.12
CA GLU A 36 0.21 8.64 9.22
C GLU A 36 1.66 8.72 8.72
N LEU A 37 2.63 8.54 9.61
CA LEU A 37 4.05 8.55 9.28
C LEU A 37 4.45 7.34 8.44
N ALA A 38 3.95 6.15 8.77
CA ALA A 38 4.22 4.91 8.05
C ALA A 38 3.68 4.98 6.62
N GLY A 39 2.41 5.33 6.44
CA GLY A 39 1.81 5.48 5.11
C GLY A 39 2.44 6.61 4.29
N LEU A 40 2.87 7.71 4.91
CA LEU A 40 3.67 8.74 4.23
C LEU A 40 5.02 8.20 3.75
N ALA A 41 5.71 7.40 4.58
CA ALA A 41 6.97 6.79 4.19
C ALA A 41 6.79 5.81 3.02
N VAL A 42 5.71 5.03 3.02
CA VAL A 42 5.32 4.16 1.90
C VAL A 42 5.07 4.97 0.63
N ALA A 43 4.27 6.04 0.70
CA ALA A 43 4.01 6.91 -0.44
C ALA A 43 5.30 7.51 -1.01
N LYS A 44 6.22 7.97 -0.15
CA LYS A 44 7.52 8.50 -0.56
C LYS A 44 8.37 7.44 -1.26
N ALA A 45 8.36 6.20 -0.77
CA ALA A 45 9.08 5.10 -1.40
C ALA A 45 8.50 4.82 -2.79
N VAL A 46 7.18 4.73 -2.93
CA VAL A 46 6.51 4.55 -4.24
C VAL A 46 6.89 5.69 -5.18
N TYR A 47 6.82 6.94 -4.74
CA TYR A 47 7.17 8.10 -5.57
C TYR A 47 8.61 8.06 -6.05
N ARG A 48 9.54 7.64 -5.20
CA ARG A 48 10.97 7.60 -5.52
C ARG A 48 11.31 6.47 -6.50
N GLU A 49 10.77 5.27 -6.27
CA GLU A 49 11.10 4.09 -7.06
C GLU A 49 10.30 3.99 -8.36
N TYR A 50 9.08 4.55 -8.36
CA TYR A 50 8.17 4.55 -9.52
C TYR A 50 7.74 5.99 -9.83
N PRO A 51 8.67 6.87 -10.19
CA PRO A 51 8.37 8.28 -10.41
C PRO A 51 7.32 8.44 -11.52
N PRO A 52 6.42 9.43 -11.40
CA PRO A 52 5.46 9.72 -12.46
C PRO A 52 6.21 10.06 -13.76
N SER A 53 5.72 9.57 -14.89
CA SER A 53 6.31 9.88 -16.20
C SER A 53 6.46 11.38 -16.42
N ASP A 54 7.67 11.80 -16.76
CA ASP A 54 8.05 13.20 -16.89
C ASP A 54 7.25 13.87 -18.02
N SER A 55 6.37 14.81 -17.67
CA SER A 55 5.63 15.65 -18.62
C SER A 55 6.49 16.77 -19.22
N SER A 56 7.78 16.84 -18.86
CA SER A 56 8.69 17.93 -19.19
C SER A 56 9.22 17.94 -20.64
N ASN A 57 8.98 16.90 -21.44
CA ASN A 57 9.40 16.84 -22.86
C ASN A 57 8.26 16.96 -23.89
N SER A 58 7.01 17.17 -23.47
CA SER A 58 5.91 17.45 -24.39
C SER A 58 5.64 18.95 -24.41
N SER A 59 6.13 19.64 -25.45
CA SER A 59 5.87 21.05 -25.75
C SER A 59 4.41 21.37 -26.10
N ASN A 60 3.47 20.48 -25.79
CA ASN A 60 2.03 20.67 -25.93
C ASN A 60 1.40 20.47 -24.56
N SER A 61 0.79 21.53 -24.04
CA SER A 61 0.17 21.68 -22.71
C SER A 61 -1.05 20.78 -22.50
N SER A 62 -0.83 19.47 -22.49
CA SER A 62 -1.81 18.46 -22.12
C SER A 62 -1.25 17.73 -20.91
N THR A 63 -1.80 17.98 -19.72
CA THR A 63 -1.48 17.26 -18.50
C THR A 63 -1.42 15.76 -18.79
N SER A 64 -0.23 15.15 -18.67
CA SER A 64 -0.10 13.70 -18.79
C SER A 64 -1.05 13.04 -17.79
N PRO A 65 -1.79 11.98 -18.16
CA PRO A 65 -2.71 11.33 -17.26
C PRO A 65 -1.97 10.83 -16.01
N ALA A 66 -2.58 11.01 -14.84
CA ALA A 66 -2.03 10.54 -13.58
C ALA A 66 -1.79 9.02 -13.64
N GLN A 67 -0.68 8.57 -13.05
CA GLN A 67 -0.34 7.15 -13.08
C GLN A 67 -1.27 6.37 -12.15
N LYS A 68 -2.02 5.40 -12.66
CA LYS A 68 -2.89 4.57 -11.81
C LYS A 68 -2.05 3.67 -10.90
N ILE A 69 -2.47 3.56 -9.66
CA ILE A 69 -1.92 2.64 -8.66
C ILE A 69 -3.03 1.82 -8.02
N LEU A 70 -2.90 0.50 -8.04
CA LEU A 70 -3.81 -0.40 -7.32
C LEU A 70 -3.29 -0.59 -5.91
N VAL A 71 -4.10 -0.24 -4.89
CA VAL A 71 -3.74 -0.43 -3.49
C VAL A 71 -4.58 -1.55 -2.89
N LEU A 72 -3.95 -2.65 -2.51
CA LEU A 72 -4.61 -3.80 -1.90
C LEU A 72 -4.71 -3.58 -0.38
N VAL A 73 -5.91 -3.40 0.14
CA VAL A 73 -6.13 -2.97 1.52
C VAL A 73 -6.55 -4.15 2.41
N GLY A 74 -5.71 -4.43 3.41
CA GLY A 74 -5.99 -5.39 4.47
C GLY A 74 -6.99 -4.89 5.53
N PRO A 75 -7.48 -5.78 6.41
CA PRO A 75 -8.43 -5.41 7.47
C PRO A 75 -7.77 -4.80 8.72
N GLY A 76 -6.43 -4.76 8.79
CA GLY A 76 -5.65 -4.34 9.97
C GLY A 76 -4.76 -3.12 9.72
N ASN A 77 -3.74 -2.93 10.59
CA ASN A 77 -2.87 -1.76 10.55
C ASN A 77 -2.18 -1.56 9.20
N ASN A 78 -1.68 -2.65 8.59
CA ASN A 78 -1.05 -2.58 7.26
C ASN A 78 -1.99 -2.00 6.19
N GLY A 79 -3.28 -2.35 6.25
CA GLY A 79 -4.29 -1.75 5.37
C GLY A 79 -4.49 -0.27 5.64
N GLY A 80 -4.46 0.15 6.91
CA GLY A 80 -4.46 1.55 7.30
C GLY A 80 -3.27 2.33 6.72
N ASP A 81 -2.07 1.77 6.76
CA ASP A 81 -0.88 2.36 6.14
C ASP A 81 -1.06 2.50 4.62
N GLY A 82 -1.66 1.50 3.97
CA GLY A 82 -2.05 1.55 2.55
C GLY A 82 -3.05 2.65 2.21
N LEU A 83 -4.08 2.85 3.05
CA LEU A 83 -5.07 3.93 2.88
C LEU A 83 -4.42 5.32 3.04
N VAL A 84 -3.53 5.49 4.02
CA VAL A 84 -2.74 6.72 4.19
C VAL A 84 -1.84 6.95 2.98
N ALA A 85 -1.14 5.92 2.51
CA ALA A 85 -0.28 6.02 1.34
C ALA A 85 -1.06 6.43 0.09
N ALA A 86 -2.24 5.83 -0.14
CA ALA A 86 -3.14 6.21 -1.22
C ALA A 86 -3.53 7.68 -1.14
N ARG A 87 -3.86 8.19 0.05
CA ARG A 87 -4.20 9.61 0.23
C ARG A 87 -3.03 10.51 -0.16
N HIS A 88 -1.83 10.26 0.36
CA HIS A 88 -0.65 11.08 0.04
C HIS A 88 -0.38 11.10 -1.46
N LEU A 89 -0.36 9.92 -2.10
CA LEU A 89 -0.14 9.78 -3.54
C LEU A 89 -1.18 10.55 -4.37
N LYS A 90 -2.47 10.49 -3.99
CA LYS A 90 -3.54 11.27 -4.63
C LYS A 90 -3.32 12.78 -4.45
N THR A 91 -3.00 13.22 -3.23
CA THR A 91 -2.83 14.65 -2.92
C THR A 91 -1.61 15.29 -3.58
N TRP A 92 -0.59 14.51 -3.91
CA TRP A 92 0.55 15.00 -4.69
C TRP A 92 0.23 15.20 -6.18
N GLY A 93 -0.96 14.78 -6.64
CA GLY A 93 -1.48 15.09 -7.97
C GLY A 93 -0.88 14.28 -9.12
N ALA A 94 0.08 13.39 -8.83
CA ALA A 94 0.79 12.62 -9.86
C ALA A 94 0.29 11.17 -10.02
N TYR A 95 -0.53 10.69 -9.09
CA TYR A 95 -1.08 9.34 -9.10
C TYR A 95 -2.60 9.34 -9.02
N GLU A 96 -3.19 8.27 -9.55
CA GLU A 96 -4.61 7.95 -9.45
C GLU A 96 -4.79 6.61 -8.71
N PRO A 97 -4.92 6.63 -7.37
CA PRO A 97 -5.14 5.41 -6.63
C PRO A 97 -6.52 4.81 -6.87
N VAL A 98 -6.55 3.48 -6.96
CA VAL A 98 -7.74 2.66 -6.86
C VAL A 98 -7.53 1.71 -5.69
N ILE A 99 -8.39 1.75 -4.68
CA ILE A 99 -8.27 0.88 -3.50
C ILE A 99 -9.11 -0.38 -3.70
N TYR A 100 -8.51 -1.55 -3.48
CA TYR A 100 -9.22 -2.82 -3.32
C TYR A 100 -9.41 -3.10 -1.83
N TYR A 101 -10.64 -2.92 -1.31
CA TYR A 101 -10.93 -3.08 0.11
C TYR A 101 -12.13 -3.98 0.37
N PRO A 102 -12.01 -5.30 0.10
CA PRO A 102 -13.13 -6.22 0.05
C PRO A 102 -13.69 -6.60 1.44
N LYS A 103 -12.92 -6.33 2.50
CA LYS A 103 -13.29 -6.65 3.88
C LYS A 103 -12.88 -5.51 4.81
N LYS A 104 -13.78 -4.53 4.95
CA LYS A 104 -13.60 -3.38 5.84
C LYS A 104 -13.65 -3.80 7.30
N SER A 105 -12.85 -3.14 8.13
CA SER A 105 -13.03 -3.23 9.58
C SER A 105 -14.27 -2.45 9.98
N THR A 106 -15.21 -3.10 10.67
CA THR A 106 -16.48 -2.49 11.12
C THR A 106 -16.38 -1.82 12.49
N HIS A 107 -15.27 -2.04 13.21
CA HIS A 107 -15.13 -1.62 14.61
C HIS A 107 -14.01 -0.59 14.83
N ASN A 108 -13.28 -0.21 13.77
CA ASN A 108 -12.20 0.75 13.88
C ASN A 108 -12.54 2.06 13.18
N GLN A 109 -12.89 3.08 13.97
CA GLN A 109 -13.24 4.41 13.47
C GLN A 109 -12.08 5.07 12.70
N LEU A 110 -10.82 4.75 13.02
CA LEU A 110 -9.67 5.27 12.29
C LEU A 110 -9.74 4.88 10.82
N TYR A 111 -10.03 3.61 10.51
CA TYR A 111 -10.09 3.14 9.13
C TYR A 111 -11.29 3.71 8.38
N ALA A 112 -12.44 3.83 9.06
CA ALA A 112 -13.59 4.51 8.49
C ALA A 112 -13.27 5.97 8.13
N ASN A 113 -12.53 6.68 8.98
CA ASN A 113 -12.09 8.05 8.72
C ASN A 113 -11.11 8.11 7.54
N LEU A 114 -10.17 7.17 7.42
CA LEU A 114 -9.24 7.11 6.29
C LEU A 114 -9.97 6.84 4.96
N VAL A 115 -10.92 5.91 4.95
CA VAL A 115 -11.79 5.67 3.78
C VAL A 115 -12.56 6.94 3.44
N LYS A 116 -13.13 7.64 4.44
CA LYS A 116 -13.83 8.91 4.20
C LYS A 116 -12.94 9.99 3.60
N GLN A 117 -11.67 10.07 4.01
CA GLN A 117 -10.71 11.01 3.42
C GLN A 117 -10.44 10.69 1.94
N LEU A 118 -10.34 9.41 1.59
CA LEU A 118 -10.18 8.96 0.20
C LEU A 118 -11.42 9.23 -0.66
N GLU A 119 -12.61 8.98 -0.11
CA GLU A 119 -13.89 9.36 -0.75
C GLU A 119 -13.95 10.85 -1.06
N ASN A 120 -13.55 11.71 -0.11
CA ASN A 120 -13.53 13.16 -0.30
C ASN A 120 -12.53 13.61 -1.40
N LEU A 121 -11.56 12.76 -1.72
CA LEU A 121 -10.59 12.96 -2.81
C LEU A 121 -10.99 12.25 -4.11
N ASN A 122 -12.20 11.68 -4.17
CA ASN A 122 -12.71 10.88 -5.29
C ASN A 122 -11.76 9.72 -5.67
N VAL A 123 -11.19 9.05 -4.68
CA VAL A 123 -10.43 7.82 -4.89
C VAL A 123 -11.42 6.67 -5.10
N GLN A 124 -11.24 5.93 -6.20
CA GLN A 124 -12.11 4.80 -6.52
C GLN A 124 -11.87 3.64 -5.56
N GLU A 125 -12.95 3.02 -5.09
CA GLU A 125 -12.92 1.76 -4.34
C GLU A 125 -13.51 0.64 -5.19
N ILE A 126 -12.85 -0.52 -5.17
CA ILE A 126 -13.30 -1.79 -5.75
C ILE A 126 -13.28 -2.87 -4.67
N THR A 127 -14.11 -3.91 -4.83
CA THR A 127 -14.31 -4.93 -3.77
C THR A 127 -14.24 -6.36 -4.28
N THR A 128 -14.18 -6.57 -5.59
CA THR A 128 -14.20 -7.90 -6.20
C THR A 128 -12.92 -8.21 -6.97
N LEU A 129 -12.63 -9.49 -7.13
CA LEU A 129 -11.51 -9.94 -7.96
C LEU A 129 -11.72 -9.58 -9.45
N ASP A 130 -12.96 -9.57 -9.93
CA ASP A 130 -13.24 -9.28 -11.33
C ASP A 130 -13.00 -7.80 -11.67
N GLU A 131 -13.23 -6.89 -10.72
CA GLU A 131 -12.80 -5.49 -10.86
C GLU A 131 -11.27 -5.36 -10.93
N ILE A 132 -10.52 -6.14 -10.15
CA ILE A 132 -9.06 -6.19 -10.26
C ILE A 132 -8.63 -6.69 -11.65
N LYS A 133 -9.22 -7.80 -12.11
CA LYS A 133 -8.91 -8.36 -13.45
C LYS A 133 -9.21 -7.36 -14.56
N SER A 134 -10.34 -6.66 -14.44
CA SER A 134 -10.73 -5.60 -15.39
C SER A 134 -9.71 -4.46 -15.37
N LEU A 135 -9.32 -3.99 -14.18
CA LEU A 135 -8.32 -2.93 -14.02
C LEU A 135 -6.94 -3.32 -14.58
N LEU A 136 -6.55 -4.58 -14.44
CA LEU A 136 -5.26 -5.10 -14.90
C LEU A 136 -5.29 -5.70 -16.32
N SER A 137 -6.43 -5.65 -17.00
CA SER A 137 -6.61 -6.24 -18.34
C SER A 137 -5.78 -5.54 -19.43
N HIS A 138 -5.52 -4.24 -19.25
CA HIS A 138 -4.75 -3.42 -20.17
C HIS A 138 -3.35 -3.15 -19.60
N ARG A 139 -2.33 -3.77 -20.21
CA ARG A 139 -0.94 -3.56 -19.81
C ARG A 139 -0.57 -2.08 -19.91
N GLY A 140 0.05 -1.55 -18.87
CA GLY A 140 0.53 -0.17 -18.81
C GLY A 140 -0.48 0.84 -18.25
N GLU A 141 -1.74 0.47 -18.01
CA GLU A 141 -2.69 1.37 -17.34
C GLU A 141 -2.37 1.56 -15.86
N VAL A 142 -2.10 0.45 -15.15
CA VAL A 142 -1.65 0.47 -13.76
C VAL A 142 -0.13 0.40 -13.76
N GLY A 143 0.52 1.38 -13.14
CA GLY A 143 1.99 1.45 -13.09
C GLY A 143 2.60 0.62 -11.96
N VAL A 144 1.87 0.45 -10.86
CA VAL A 144 2.34 -0.26 -9.67
C VAL A 144 1.16 -0.79 -8.84
N ILE A 145 1.38 -1.91 -8.15
CA ILE A 145 0.47 -2.48 -7.16
C ILE A 145 1.10 -2.28 -5.78
N LEU A 146 0.38 -1.67 -4.85
CA LEU A 146 0.76 -1.55 -3.45
C LEU A 146 0.08 -2.65 -2.63
N ASP A 147 0.84 -3.65 -2.21
CA ASP A 147 0.37 -4.73 -1.35
C ASP A 147 0.41 -4.30 0.13
N ALA A 148 -0.74 -3.89 0.64
CA ALA A 148 -0.97 -3.49 2.01
C ALA A 148 -1.94 -4.46 2.72
N LEU A 149 -1.93 -5.75 2.33
CA LEU A 149 -2.87 -6.75 2.84
C LEU A 149 -2.55 -7.19 4.27
N PHE A 150 -1.31 -7.61 4.54
CA PHE A 150 -0.94 -8.24 5.81
C PHE A 150 0.48 -7.85 6.21
N GLY A 151 0.63 -7.29 7.43
CA GLY A 151 1.92 -6.94 8.02
C GLY A 151 2.45 -8.03 8.96
N PHE A 152 3.51 -7.72 9.71
CA PHE A 152 4.28 -8.63 10.56
C PHE A 152 3.45 -9.37 11.62
N SER A 153 2.31 -8.79 12.03
CA SER A 153 1.41 -9.34 13.05
C SER A 153 0.41 -10.37 12.50
N PHE A 154 0.38 -10.56 11.18
CA PHE A 154 -0.50 -11.53 10.55
C PHE A 154 -0.17 -12.96 10.97
N LYS A 155 -1.22 -13.76 11.18
CA LYS A 155 -1.13 -15.18 11.51
C LYS A 155 -1.91 -15.99 10.47
N PRO A 156 -1.26 -16.93 9.76
CA PRO A 156 -1.94 -17.85 8.85
C PRO A 156 -3.10 -18.61 9.51
N PRO A 157 -4.07 -19.12 8.73
CA PRO A 157 -4.11 -19.13 7.26
C PRO A 157 -4.70 -17.86 6.63
N ILE A 158 -4.31 -17.56 5.39
CA ILE A 158 -4.98 -16.58 4.55
C ILE A 158 -6.35 -17.13 4.16
N ARG A 159 -7.40 -16.31 4.31
CA ARG A 159 -8.78 -16.64 3.99
C ARG A 159 -9.32 -15.75 2.89
N ASP A 160 -10.41 -16.18 2.28
CA ASP A 160 -11.13 -15.39 1.30
C ASP A 160 -11.62 -14.07 1.94
N PRO A 161 -11.68 -12.98 1.16
CA PRO A 161 -11.42 -12.89 -0.28
C PRO A 161 -9.94 -12.70 -0.68
N PHE A 162 -9.02 -12.61 0.29
CA PHE A 162 -7.63 -12.28 0.02
C PHE A 162 -6.85 -13.41 -0.67
N LYS A 163 -7.22 -14.66 -0.40
CA LYS A 163 -6.58 -15.84 -1.01
C LYS A 163 -6.69 -15.83 -2.54
N ASP A 164 -7.86 -15.48 -3.07
CA ASP A 164 -8.11 -15.49 -4.52
C ASP A 164 -7.32 -14.38 -5.23
N VAL A 165 -7.25 -13.18 -4.65
CA VAL A 165 -6.42 -12.08 -5.16
C VAL A 165 -4.94 -12.45 -5.16
N ILE A 166 -4.42 -12.99 -4.06
CA ILE A 166 -3.02 -13.40 -3.96
C ILE A 166 -2.71 -14.48 -4.98
N SER A 167 -3.60 -15.46 -5.15
CA SER A 167 -3.45 -16.53 -6.14
C SER A 167 -3.43 -15.97 -7.56
N TYR A 168 -4.34 -15.05 -7.88
CA TYR A 168 -4.38 -14.38 -9.17
C TYR A 168 -3.09 -13.60 -9.45
N LEU A 169 -2.62 -12.79 -8.51
CA LEU A 169 -1.39 -11.99 -8.69
C LEU A 169 -0.15 -12.88 -8.86
N SER A 170 -0.05 -13.96 -8.10
CA SER A 170 1.05 -14.93 -8.23
C SER A 170 1.07 -15.63 -9.58
N GLN A 171 -0.10 -16.08 -10.07
CA GLN A 171 -0.22 -16.76 -11.37
C GLN A 171 0.05 -15.83 -12.56
N ASN A 172 -0.13 -14.52 -12.37
CA ASN A 172 0.00 -13.51 -13.43
C ASN A 172 1.20 -12.58 -13.21
N HIS A 173 2.17 -12.96 -12.38
CA HIS A 173 3.28 -12.08 -11.98
C HIS A 173 4.08 -11.47 -13.16
N ASP A 174 4.23 -12.19 -14.28
CA ASP A 174 4.90 -11.72 -15.50
C ASP A 174 4.05 -10.75 -16.35
N THR A 175 2.75 -10.67 -16.05
CA THR A 175 1.78 -9.93 -16.85
C THR A 175 1.16 -8.73 -16.13
N ILE A 176 1.31 -8.67 -14.81
CA ILE A 176 0.88 -7.56 -13.97
C ILE A 176 2.00 -6.53 -13.74
N PRO A 177 1.65 -5.33 -13.23
CA PRO A 177 2.62 -4.33 -12.80
C PRO A 177 3.46 -4.82 -11.61
N PRO A 178 4.60 -4.18 -11.34
CA PRO A 178 5.42 -4.49 -10.16
C PRO A 178 4.61 -4.31 -8.87
N ILE A 179 4.89 -5.17 -7.88
CA ILE A 179 4.27 -5.14 -6.55
C ILE A 179 5.25 -4.55 -5.54
N VAL A 180 4.80 -3.54 -4.79
CA VAL A 180 5.47 -2.98 -3.62
C VAL A 180 4.74 -3.46 -2.38
N SER A 181 5.39 -4.25 -1.53
CA SER A 181 4.77 -4.70 -0.27
C SER A 181 5.05 -3.72 0.87
N VAL A 182 4.03 -3.40 1.64
CA VAL A 182 4.14 -2.63 2.89
C VAL A 182 4.51 -3.58 4.02
N ASP A 183 5.52 -3.18 4.80
CA ASP A 183 6.07 -3.91 5.95
C ASP A 183 6.72 -5.26 5.60
N ILE A 184 5.93 -6.27 5.25
CA ILE A 184 6.42 -7.59 4.84
C ILE A 184 5.76 -8.02 3.53
N SER A 185 6.55 -8.68 2.67
CA SER A 185 5.97 -9.36 1.50
C SER A 185 5.36 -10.69 1.93
N LEU A 186 4.20 -11.01 1.39
CA LEU A 186 3.58 -12.33 1.51
C LEU A 186 4.31 -13.44 0.75
N GLY A 187 5.45 -13.12 0.12
CA GLY A 187 6.25 -14.07 -0.64
C GLY A 187 5.76 -14.26 -2.07
N LEU A 188 5.07 -13.25 -2.64
CA LEU A 188 4.55 -13.24 -4.02
C LEU A 188 5.63 -13.27 -5.12
N GLY A 189 6.90 -13.47 -4.77
CA GLY A 189 8.01 -13.59 -5.70
C GLY A 189 8.93 -14.74 -5.30
N ARG A 190 8.57 -15.96 -5.71
CA ARG A 190 9.42 -17.15 -5.96
C ARG A 190 8.52 -18.39 -6.01
N GLY A 191 8.04 -18.70 -7.21
CA GLY A 191 7.59 -20.02 -7.64
C GLY A 191 8.43 -20.45 -8.82
#